data_AF-A0A495A8F8-F1
#
_entry.id   AF-A0A495A8F8-F1
#
_cell.length_a   1.000
_cell.length_b   1.000
_cell.length_c   1.000
_cell.angle_alpha   90.00
_cell.angle_beta   90.00
_cell.angle_gamma   90.00
#
_symmetry.space_group_name_H-M   'P 1'
#
loop_
_entity.id
_entity.type
_entity.pdbx_description
1 polymer ?
#
loop_
_entity_poly.entity_id
_entity_poly.type
_entity_poly.pdbx_seq_one_letter_code
_entity_poly.pdbx_strand_id
1 'polypeptide(L)'
;MTTNEPMTREQFDAIRERVDATTEGPWTRWAGLDDRDNSVASDGREDAPTVADVIPEKDDAAFIAHAREDVPALLAEVERRGARLTVDDDMVERAKRAFGAATAQVSSIPLGMSEAMFIDSVGLQHQHAIRAALNAALGIGEDA
;
A
#
# COMPACT_ATOMS: atom_id res chain seq x y z
N MET A 1 6.25 23.22 0.65
CA MET A 1 5.04 23.00 -0.16
C MET A 1 5.03 21.53 -0.54
N THR A 2 4.12 20.73 0.02
CA THR A 2 3.88 19.38 -0.49
C THR A 2 2.57 19.42 -1.23
N THR A 3 2.64 19.49 -2.56
CA THR A 3 1.50 19.14 -3.41
C THR A 3 1.16 17.69 -3.10
N ASN A 4 -0.09 17.44 -2.71
CA ASN A 4 -0.61 16.14 -2.33
C ASN A 4 -0.86 15.26 -3.58
N GLU A 5 0.02 15.39 -4.58
CA GLU A 5 -0.05 14.68 -5.85
C GLU A 5 0.47 13.26 -5.66
N PRO A 6 -0.22 12.25 -6.21
CA PRO A 6 0.29 10.88 -6.22
C PRO A 6 1.61 10.81 -6.97
N MET A 7 2.60 10.12 -6.36
CA MET A 7 3.87 9.81 -7.01
C MET A 7 3.63 8.95 -8.27
N THR A 8 4.30 9.26 -9.37
CA THR A 8 4.19 8.45 -10.59
C THR A 8 4.92 7.10 -10.44
N ARG A 9 4.60 6.13 -11.30
CA ARG A 9 5.27 4.82 -11.27
C ARG A 9 6.76 4.95 -11.59
N GLU A 10 7.11 5.83 -12.52
CA GLU A 10 8.50 6.09 -12.92
C GLU A 10 9.30 6.70 -11.76
N GLN A 11 8.71 7.64 -11.00
CA GLN A 11 9.35 8.20 -9.82
C GLN A 11 9.57 7.15 -8.73
N PHE A 12 8.58 6.27 -8.53
CA PHE A 12 8.65 5.17 -7.57
C PHE A 12 9.73 4.15 -7.95
N ASP A 13 9.76 3.73 -9.21
CA ASP A 13 10.76 2.79 -9.73
C ASP A 13 12.18 3.40 -9.66
N ALA A 14 12.33 4.70 -9.95
CA ALA A 14 13.60 5.39 -9.79
C ALA A 14 14.09 5.46 -8.34
N ILE A 15 13.19 5.53 -7.34
CA ILE A 15 13.59 5.43 -5.92
C ILE A 15 14.08 4.01 -5.63
N ARG A 16 13.36 2.98 -6.11
CA ARG A 16 13.77 1.58 -5.93
C ARG A 16 15.15 1.30 -6.52
N GLU A 17 15.40 1.75 -7.75
CA GLU A 17 16.72 1.61 -8.38
C GLU A 17 17.84 2.26 -7.57
N ARG A 18 17.59 3.45 -6.99
CA ARG A 18 18.57 4.10 -6.11
C ARG A 18 18.85 3.28 -4.86
N VAL A 19 17.84 2.66 -4.26
CA VAL A 19 18.00 1.77 -3.10
C VAL A 19 18.83 0.55 -3.48
N ASP A 20 18.51 -0.09 -4.61
CA ASP A 20 19.20 -1.29 -5.08
C ASP A 20 20.66 -1.02 -5.46
N ALA A 21 20.98 0.21 -5.90
CA ALA A 21 22.34 0.64 -6.23
C ALA A 21 23.22 0.97 -5.01
N THR A 22 22.64 1.03 -3.80
CA THR A 22 23.40 1.33 -2.58
C THR A 22 24.00 0.08 -1.94
N THR A 23 25.04 0.28 -1.13
CA THR A 23 25.68 -0.80 -0.36
C THR A 23 24.65 -1.60 0.43
N GLU A 24 24.81 -2.92 0.46
CA GLU A 24 23.96 -3.79 1.29
C GLU A 24 24.03 -3.35 2.77
N GLY A 25 22.90 -3.49 3.46
CA GLY A 25 22.77 -3.18 4.88
C GLY A 25 22.82 -4.44 5.75
N PRO A 26 22.67 -4.30 7.08
CA PRO A 26 22.35 -3.07 7.79
C PRO A 26 23.56 -2.12 7.91
N TRP A 27 23.32 -0.84 7.67
CA TRP A 27 24.34 0.18 7.95
C TRP A 27 24.37 0.49 9.44
N THR A 28 25.54 0.83 9.94
CA THR A 28 25.74 1.09 11.37
C THR A 28 26.32 2.48 11.57
N ARG A 29 25.79 3.23 12.54
CA ARG A 29 26.45 4.45 13.02
C ARG A 29 27.74 4.06 13.74
N TRP A 30 28.84 4.64 13.32
CA TRP A 30 30.10 4.59 14.04
C TRP A 30 30.40 5.94 14.69
N ALA A 31 30.91 5.89 15.92
CA ALA A 31 31.35 7.07 16.67
C ALA A 31 32.84 6.92 16.92
N GLY A 32 33.61 7.89 16.44
CA GLY A 32 35.03 7.99 16.68
C GLY A 32 35.35 8.38 18.13
N LEU A 33 36.62 8.67 18.36
CA LEU A 33 37.12 9.05 19.69
C LEU A 33 36.66 10.47 20.10
N ASP A 34 36.26 11.30 19.13
CA ASP A 34 35.63 12.60 19.33
C ASP A 34 34.14 12.50 18.99
N ASP A 35 33.28 13.17 19.76
CA ASP A 35 31.84 13.29 19.50
C ASP A 35 31.54 13.94 18.14
N ARG A 36 32.52 14.58 17.51
CA ARG A 36 32.44 15.15 16.16
C ARG A 36 32.72 14.17 15.03
N ASP A 37 33.31 13.02 15.33
CA ASP A 37 33.66 12.00 14.35
C ASP A 37 32.52 10.98 14.25
N ASN A 38 31.40 11.35 13.60
CA ASN A 38 30.34 10.39 13.32
C ASN A 38 30.40 9.97 11.86
N SER A 39 30.21 8.68 11.62
CA SER A 39 30.15 8.14 10.26
C SER A 39 29.12 7.02 10.18
N VAL A 40 28.75 6.68 8.96
CA VAL A 40 27.91 5.53 8.65
C VAL A 40 28.78 4.49 7.98
N ALA A 41 28.84 3.31 8.57
CA ALA A 41 29.55 2.16 8.04
C ALA A 41 28.58 1.20 7.36
N SER A 42 29.08 0.48 6.35
CA SER A 42 28.28 -0.50 5.59
C SER A 42 27.86 -1.71 6.42
N ASP A 43 28.56 -2.01 7.51
CA ASP A 43 28.19 -3.01 8.50
C ASP A 43 28.72 -2.60 9.89
N GLY A 44 28.57 -3.47 10.89
CA GLY A 44 28.97 -3.22 12.28
C GLY A 44 30.44 -3.55 12.63
N ARG A 45 31.28 -3.93 11.66
CA ARG A 45 32.69 -4.28 11.89
C ARG A 45 33.56 -3.03 11.94
N GLU A 46 34.66 -3.11 12.69
CA GLU A 46 35.62 -2.00 12.81
C GLU A 46 36.32 -1.67 11.48
N ASP A 47 36.47 -2.67 10.60
CA ASP A 47 37.08 -2.54 9.27
C ASP A 47 36.04 -2.33 8.14
N ALA A 48 34.78 -2.05 8.50
CA ALA A 48 33.71 -1.87 7.53
C ALA A 48 33.96 -0.62 6.65
N PRO A 49 33.74 -0.72 5.33
CA PRO A 49 33.78 0.44 4.46
C PRO A 49 32.83 1.54 4.94
N THR A 50 33.34 2.78 5.00
CA THR A 50 32.54 3.97 5.28
C THR A 50 31.61 4.27 4.11
N VAL A 51 30.31 4.38 4.41
CA VAL A 51 29.25 4.79 3.47
C VAL A 51 29.15 6.31 3.41
N ALA A 52 29.21 6.97 4.56
CA ALA A 52 29.15 8.42 4.66
C ALA A 52 29.93 8.92 5.89
N ASP A 53 30.60 10.06 5.74
CA ASP A 53 31.15 10.82 6.85
C ASP A 53 30.14 11.91 7.25
N VAL A 54 29.81 11.99 8.54
CA VAL A 54 28.70 12.79 9.06
C VAL A 54 29.18 13.62 10.25
N ILE A 55 29.77 14.78 9.96
CA ILE A 55 30.37 15.63 10.97
C ILE A 55 29.44 16.84 11.23
N PRO A 56 29.05 17.15 12.49
CA PRO A 56 29.27 16.44 13.76
C PRO A 56 27.98 15.82 14.35
N GLU A 57 26.85 15.87 13.65
CA GLU A 57 25.55 15.55 14.25
C GLU A 57 25.30 14.03 14.31
N LYS A 58 25.47 13.47 15.50
CA LYS A 58 25.24 12.04 15.77
C LYS A 58 23.85 11.55 15.35
N ASP A 59 22.85 12.41 15.43
CA ASP A 59 21.45 12.07 15.14
C ASP A 59 21.24 11.94 13.63
N ASP A 60 21.94 12.74 12.81
CA ASP A 60 21.96 12.59 11.36
C ASP A 60 22.62 11.27 10.95
N ALA A 61 23.73 10.89 11.59
CA ALA A 61 24.40 9.62 11.30
C ALA A 61 23.51 8.42 11.65
N ALA A 62 22.80 8.48 12.78
CA ALA A 62 21.82 7.46 13.16
C ALA A 62 20.64 7.38 12.17
N PHE A 63 20.11 8.53 11.76
CA PHE A 63 19.02 8.61 10.77
C PHE A 63 19.45 8.02 9.42
N ILE A 64 20.63 8.36 8.92
CA ILE A 64 21.17 7.85 7.65
C ILE A 64 21.43 6.34 7.73
N ALA A 65 21.95 5.83 8.86
CA ALA A 65 22.15 4.40 9.05
C ALA A 65 20.82 3.63 8.94
N HIS A 66 19.76 4.12 9.60
CA HIS A 66 18.44 3.49 9.54
C HIS A 66 17.75 3.62 8.17
N ALA A 67 18.09 4.64 7.37
CA ALA A 67 17.50 4.82 6.04
C ALA A 67 17.67 3.58 5.14
N ARG A 68 18.75 2.80 5.33
CA ARG A 68 18.97 1.57 4.55
C ARG A 68 17.93 0.48 4.79
N GLU A 69 17.30 0.48 5.96
CA GLU A 69 16.23 -0.46 6.36
C GLU A 69 14.84 0.19 6.16
N ASP A 70 14.71 1.45 6.56
CA ASP A 70 13.43 2.17 6.53
C ASP A 70 12.94 2.43 5.10
N VAL A 71 13.82 2.84 4.18
CA VAL A 71 13.40 3.17 2.80
C VAL A 71 12.87 1.93 2.06
N PRO A 72 13.54 0.75 2.06
CA PRO A 72 12.95 -0.47 1.51
C PRO A 72 11.60 -0.84 2.14
N ALA A 73 11.47 -0.72 3.47
CA ALA A 73 10.22 -1.02 4.17
C ALA A 73 9.09 -0.08 3.73
N LEU A 74 9.39 1.22 3.56
CA LEU A 74 8.44 2.21 3.06
C LEU A 74 8.05 1.95 1.60
N LEU A 75 8.99 1.56 0.73
CA LEU A 75 8.67 1.18 -0.65
C LEU A 75 7.73 -0.03 -0.69
N ALA A 76 8.01 -1.06 0.11
CA ALA A 76 7.14 -2.25 0.21
C ALA A 76 5.74 -1.88 0.73
N GLU A 77 5.65 -0.97 1.71
CA GLU A 77 4.39 -0.45 2.23
C GLU A 77 3.59 0.30 1.16
N VAL A 78 4.24 1.19 0.40
CA VAL A 78 3.61 1.96 -0.68
C VAL A 78 3.11 1.03 -1.78
N GLU A 79 3.88 0.03 -2.19
CA GLU A 79 3.47 -0.95 -3.18
C GLU A 79 2.27 -1.78 -2.71
N ARG A 80 2.29 -2.24 -1.45
CA ARG A 80 1.14 -2.92 -0.84
C ARG A 80 -0.11 -2.05 -0.83
N ARG A 81 0.01 -0.76 -0.50
CA ARG A 81 -1.12 0.18 -0.53
C ARG A 81 -1.61 0.42 -1.95
N GLY A 82 -0.70 0.55 -2.92
CA GLY A 82 -1.02 0.66 -4.33
C GLY A 82 -1.85 -0.54 -4.81
N ALA A 83 -1.39 -1.76 -4.52
CA ALA A 83 -2.12 -2.98 -4.87
C ALA A 83 -3.54 -3.01 -4.28
N ARG A 84 -3.73 -2.56 -3.03
CA ARG A 84 -5.07 -2.51 -2.40
C ARG A 84 -6.03 -1.48 -3.02
N LEU A 85 -5.49 -0.43 -3.63
CA LEU A 85 -6.26 0.64 -4.26
C LEU A 85 -6.49 0.40 -5.76
N THR A 86 -5.81 -0.59 -6.34
CA THR A 86 -5.99 -0.91 -7.75
C THR A 86 -7.21 -1.83 -7.86
N VAL A 87 -8.29 -1.34 -8.46
CA VAL A 87 -9.39 -2.21 -8.89
C VAL A 87 -8.85 -3.01 -10.07
N ASP A 88 -8.61 -4.31 -9.86
CA ASP A 88 -8.18 -5.19 -10.93
C ASP A 88 -9.37 -5.69 -11.76
N ASP A 89 -9.08 -6.19 -12.97
CA ASP A 89 -10.11 -6.69 -13.89
C ASP A 89 -10.91 -7.86 -13.27
N ASP A 90 -10.30 -8.63 -12.37
CA ASP A 90 -10.96 -9.74 -11.69
C ASP A 90 -11.99 -9.24 -10.65
N MET A 91 -11.68 -8.18 -9.90
CA MET A 91 -12.63 -7.46 -9.04
C MET A 91 -13.79 -6.90 -9.85
N VAL A 92 -13.52 -6.33 -11.03
CA VAL A 92 -14.56 -5.85 -11.95
C VAL A 92 -15.44 -7.00 -12.44
N GLU A 93 -14.85 -8.12 -12.85
CA GLU A 93 -15.61 -9.29 -13.33
C GLU A 93 -16.41 -9.96 -12.21
N ARG A 94 -15.88 -10.05 -11.00
CA ARG A 94 -16.63 -10.53 -9.83
C ARG A 94 -17.80 -9.60 -9.50
N ALA A 95 -17.58 -8.29 -9.52
CA ALA A 95 -18.65 -7.31 -9.31
C ALA A 95 -19.74 -7.42 -10.39
N LYS A 96 -19.35 -7.56 -11.67
CA LYS A 96 -20.28 -7.78 -12.79
C LYS A 96 -21.11 -9.06 -12.60
N ARG A 97 -20.48 -10.18 -12.23
CA ARG A 97 -21.18 -11.45 -11.97
C ARG A 97 -22.14 -11.35 -10.79
N ALA A 98 -21.68 -10.78 -9.67
CA ALA A 98 -22.51 -10.58 -8.48
C ALA A 98 -23.73 -9.71 -8.80
N PHE A 99 -23.54 -8.64 -9.59
CA PHE A 99 -24.62 -7.79 -10.07
C PHE A 99 -25.58 -8.52 -11.03
N GLY A 100 -25.06 -9.33 -11.95
CA GLY A 100 -25.86 -10.16 -12.85
C GLY A 100 -26.70 -11.21 -12.11
N ALA A 101 -26.15 -11.85 -11.09
CA ALA A 101 -26.88 -12.82 -10.26
C ALA A 101 -27.98 -12.15 -9.43
N ALA A 102 -27.69 -10.97 -8.87
CA ALA A 102 -28.67 -10.21 -8.11
C ALA A 102 -29.81 -9.68 -8.98
N THR A 103 -29.52 -9.18 -10.19
CA THR A 103 -30.54 -8.71 -11.13
C THR A 103 -31.39 -9.85 -11.71
N ALA A 104 -30.84 -11.06 -11.87
CA ALA A 104 -31.64 -12.25 -12.24
C ALA A 104 -32.67 -12.63 -11.17
N GLN A 105 -32.39 -12.40 -9.88
CA GLN A 105 -33.38 -12.54 -8.81
C GLN A 105 -34.49 -11.48 -8.88
N VAL A 106 -34.22 -10.28 -9.41
CA VAL A 106 -35.20 -9.18 -9.56
C VAL A 106 -36.31 -9.53 -10.55
N SER A 107 -36.02 -10.30 -11.61
CA SER A 107 -37.04 -10.75 -12.57
C SER A 107 -38.01 -11.81 -12.03
N SER A 108 -37.81 -12.29 -10.80
CA SER A 108 -38.69 -13.30 -10.16
C SER A 108 -39.78 -12.71 -9.24
N ILE A 109 -39.95 -11.38 -9.25
CA ILE A 109 -40.93 -10.70 -8.39
C ILE A 109 -42.38 -10.99 -8.87
N PRO A 110 -43.31 -11.39 -7.98
CA PRO A 110 -44.69 -11.68 -8.35
C PRO A 110 -45.45 -10.45 -8.82
N LEU A 111 -46.24 -10.60 -9.89
CA LEU A 111 -47.21 -9.61 -10.34
C LEU A 111 -48.32 -9.45 -9.28
N GLY A 112 -48.34 -8.32 -8.56
CA GLY A 112 -49.35 -8.04 -7.53
C GLY A 112 -48.91 -7.14 -6.36
N MET A 113 -47.65 -6.71 -6.31
CA MET A 113 -47.18 -5.75 -5.29
C MET A 113 -47.67 -4.33 -5.56
N SER A 114 -47.94 -3.57 -4.49
CA SER A 114 -48.24 -2.13 -4.61
C SER A 114 -46.98 -1.34 -4.98
N GLU A 115 -47.15 -0.20 -5.64
CA GLU A 115 -46.06 0.64 -6.14
C GLU A 115 -45.05 1.07 -5.05
N ALA A 116 -45.53 1.39 -3.85
CA ALA A 116 -44.67 1.72 -2.71
C ALA A 116 -43.84 0.53 -2.21
N MET A 117 -44.46 -0.66 -2.17
CA MET A 117 -43.78 -1.90 -1.75
C MET A 117 -42.78 -2.38 -2.81
N PHE A 118 -43.07 -2.08 -4.09
CA PHE A 118 -42.17 -2.30 -5.20
C PHE A 118 -40.95 -1.39 -5.12
N ILE A 119 -41.11 -0.09 -4.85
CA ILE A 119 -40.00 0.86 -4.72
C ILE A 119 -39.11 0.50 -3.52
N ASP A 120 -39.68 0.18 -2.37
CA ASP A 120 -38.91 -0.23 -1.19
C ASP A 120 -38.19 -1.57 -1.38
N SER A 121 -38.86 -2.55 -2.00
CA SER A 121 -38.27 -3.86 -2.30
C SER A 121 -37.11 -3.74 -3.29
N VAL A 122 -37.31 -2.99 -4.38
CA VAL A 122 -36.27 -2.72 -5.37
C VAL A 122 -35.12 -1.93 -4.75
N GLY A 123 -35.39 -0.96 -3.89
CA GLY A 123 -34.39 -0.17 -3.17
C GLY A 123 -33.52 -1.01 -2.23
N LEU A 124 -34.15 -1.84 -1.37
CA LEU A 124 -33.43 -2.76 -0.48
C LEU A 124 -32.63 -3.79 -1.27
N GLN A 125 -33.18 -4.34 -2.35
CA GLN A 125 -32.50 -5.34 -3.16
C GLN A 125 -31.29 -4.77 -3.91
N HIS A 126 -31.37 -3.53 -4.43
CA HIS A 126 -30.21 -2.85 -5.00
C HIS A 126 -29.14 -2.58 -3.95
N GLN A 127 -29.51 -2.19 -2.73
CA GLN A 127 -28.56 -2.02 -1.63
C GLN A 127 -27.86 -3.35 -1.27
N HIS A 128 -28.59 -4.46 -1.23
CA HIS A 128 -28.01 -5.78 -1.00
C HIS A 128 -27.08 -6.21 -2.15
N ALA A 129 -27.47 -5.97 -3.40
CA ALA A 129 -26.63 -6.26 -4.57
C ALA A 129 -25.33 -5.44 -4.58
N ILE A 130 -25.42 -4.14 -4.30
CA ILE A 130 -24.26 -3.25 -4.19
C ILE A 130 -23.36 -3.68 -3.04
N ARG A 131 -23.93 -4.02 -1.88
CA ARG A 131 -23.17 -4.46 -0.71
C ARG A 131 -22.51 -5.81 -0.93
N ALA A 132 -23.19 -6.76 -1.59
CA ALA A 132 -22.63 -8.05 -1.96
C ALA A 132 -21.50 -7.90 -2.98
N ALA A 133 -21.67 -7.03 -3.99
CA ALA A 133 -20.63 -6.73 -4.96
C ALA A 133 -19.41 -6.05 -4.30
N LEU A 134 -19.62 -5.11 -3.36
CA LEU A 134 -18.54 -4.51 -2.59
C LEU A 134 -17.82 -5.53 -1.70
N ASN A 135 -18.56 -6.36 -0.98
CA ASN A 135 -18.00 -7.38 -0.11
C ASN A 135 -17.18 -8.41 -0.90
N ALA A 136 -17.69 -8.86 -2.06
CA ALA A 136 -16.97 -9.76 -2.95
C ALA A 136 -15.72 -9.11 -3.57
N ALA A 137 -15.82 -7.84 -4.00
CA ALA A 137 -14.67 -7.09 -4.53
C ALA A 137 -13.59 -6.88 -3.45
N LEU A 138 -13.98 -6.68 -2.20
CA LEU A 138 -13.07 -6.45 -1.09
C LEU A 138 -12.62 -7.75 -0.38
N GLY A 139 -13.10 -8.93 -0.80
CA GLY A 139 -12.79 -10.22 -0.18
C GLY A 139 -13.36 -10.40 1.23
N ILE A 140 -14.41 -9.66 1.58
CA ILE A 140 -15.03 -9.64 2.91
C ILE A 140 -16.34 -10.43 2.85
N GLY A 141 -16.30 -11.77 2.77
CA GLY A 141 -17.55 -12.53 2.78
C GLY A 141 -17.58 -14.02 2.43
N GLU A 142 -16.46 -14.69 2.16
CA GLU A 142 -16.47 -16.14 1.80
C GLU A 142 -16.18 -17.10 2.96
N ASP A 143 -16.25 -16.65 4.22
CA ASP A 143 -16.17 -17.53 5.40
C ASP A 143 -17.47 -17.47 6.22
N ALA A 144 -18.50 -18.24 5.81
CA ALA A 144 -19.59 -18.74 6.66
C ALA A 144 -20.43 -19.80 5.93
#